data_AF-A0A397EN02-F1
#
_entry.id   AF-A0A397EN02-F1
#
_cell.length_a   1.000
_cell.length_b   1.000
_cell.length_c   1.000
_cell.angle_alpha   90.00
_cell.angle_beta   90.00
_cell.angle_gamma   90.00
#
_symmetry.space_group_name_H-M   'P 1'
#
loop_
_entity.id
_entity.type
_entity.pdbx_description
1 polymer ?
#
loop_
_entity_poly.entity_id
_entity_poly.type
_entity_poly.pdbx_seq_one_letter_code
_entity_poly.pdbx_strand_id
1 'polypeptide(L)'
;MVLLQRARDMCRRAGSVLKTHPRKLVKTRMRGETLRKWIGRNIDNSVLALSIDIFQVFLGLLVTIVYFSQNWLEFSPNLESYELIMLQWVIGIFFSLDYIMRLYAADSRRIFFLSPFALVDLVTILPQWLEVLFEANEEFRSKASAMKTLRALRFLRAYRLLVFSKTAKGRQGGVLFLTVMSIIVCSAGVIQAVESCGPGDVQGKNCQSLEIYNACYFVVITIATL
;
A
#
# COMPACT_ATOMS: atom_id res chain seq x y z
N MET A 1 30.24 -47.23 23.25
CA MET A 1 29.40 -47.55 22.07
C MET A 1 28.10 -46.74 22.01
N VAL A 2 27.34 -46.63 23.11
CA VAL A 2 26.03 -45.92 23.19
C VAL A 2 26.09 -44.41 22.88
N LEU A 3 27.17 -43.71 23.27
CA LEU A 3 27.34 -42.27 23.04
C LEU A 3 27.49 -41.91 21.55
N LEU A 4 28.19 -42.74 20.77
CA LEU A 4 28.36 -42.54 19.33
C LEU A 4 27.04 -42.74 18.56
N GLN A 5 26.17 -43.62 19.06
CA GLN A 5 24.85 -43.86 18.48
C GLN A 5 23.90 -42.66 18.71
N ARG A 6 23.89 -42.08 19.93
CA ARG A 6 23.14 -40.85 20.22
C ARG A 6 23.61 -39.64 19.42
N ALA A 7 24.92 -39.48 19.22
CA ALA A 7 25.46 -38.40 18.40
C ALA A 7 25.07 -38.53 16.92
N ARG A 8 25.05 -39.77 16.40
CA ARG A 8 24.62 -40.08 15.03
C ARG A 8 23.13 -39.82 14.82
N ASP A 9 22.29 -40.14 15.81
CA ASP A 9 20.84 -39.91 15.75
C ASP A 9 20.48 -38.42 15.90
N MET A 10 21.25 -37.65 16.69
CA MET A 10 21.11 -36.19 16.73
C MET A 10 21.51 -35.52 15.42
N CYS A 11 22.61 -35.95 14.78
CA CYS A 11 22.99 -35.43 13.45
C CYS A 11 21.94 -35.76 12.38
N ARG A 12 21.34 -36.96 12.41
CA ARG A 12 20.25 -37.33 11.49
C ARG A 12 18.98 -36.49 11.70
N ARG A 13 18.63 -36.15 12.95
CA ARG A 13 17.50 -35.24 13.25
C ARG A 13 17.81 -33.79 12.88
N ALA A 14 19.04 -33.32 13.07
CA ALA A 14 19.44 -31.98 12.63
C ALA A 14 19.35 -31.83 11.10
N GLY A 15 19.73 -32.89 10.35
CA GLY A 15 19.62 -32.91 8.89
C GLY A 15 18.18 -32.94 8.35
N SER A 16 17.22 -33.51 9.08
CA SER A 16 15.81 -33.55 8.65
C SER A 16 15.04 -32.25 8.92
N VAL A 17 15.46 -31.46 9.90
CA VAL A 17 14.86 -30.15 10.24
C VAL A 17 15.26 -29.06 9.24
N LEU A 18 16.35 -29.27 8.49
CA LEU A 18 16.89 -28.31 7.50
C LEU A 18 16.41 -28.53 6.06
N LYS A 19 15.35 -29.32 5.83
CA LYS A 19 14.66 -29.32 4.53
C LYS A 19 13.81 -28.07 4.39
N THR A 20 14.45 -26.94 4.16
CA THR A 20 13.83 -25.77 3.56
C THR A 20 13.36 -26.19 2.17
N HIS A 21 12.06 -26.47 2.02
CA HIS A 21 11.47 -26.65 0.70
C HIS A 21 11.71 -25.36 -0.09
N PRO A 22 12.51 -25.36 -1.18
CA PRO A 22 12.65 -24.16 -1.99
C PRO A 22 11.25 -23.82 -2.50
N ARG A 23 10.74 -22.65 -2.10
CA ARG A 23 9.43 -22.19 -2.54
C ARG A 23 9.52 -22.04 -4.06
N LYS A 24 8.77 -22.86 -4.80
CA LYS A 24 8.77 -22.81 -6.28
C LYS A 24 8.31 -21.43 -6.75
N LEU A 25 8.97 -20.90 -7.79
CA LEU A 25 8.63 -19.62 -8.43
C LEU A 25 7.18 -19.60 -8.93
N VAL A 26 6.77 -20.65 -9.64
CA VAL A 26 5.39 -20.88 -10.09
C VAL A 26 5.11 -22.38 -9.99
N LYS A 27 3.92 -22.77 -9.52
CA LYS A 27 3.52 -24.18 -9.56
C LYS A 27 2.88 -24.50 -10.92
N THR A 28 3.23 -25.64 -11.50
CA THR A 28 2.67 -26.13 -12.75
C THR A 28 1.17 -26.41 -12.62
N ARG A 29 0.43 -26.32 -13.73
CA ARG A 29 -1.01 -26.58 -13.80
C ARG A 29 -1.29 -28.07 -13.66
N MET A 30 -2.26 -28.42 -12.80
CA MET A 30 -2.69 -29.81 -12.65
C MET A 30 -3.70 -30.18 -13.75
N ARG A 31 -3.70 -31.45 -14.19
CA ARG A 31 -4.64 -31.94 -15.21
C ARG A 31 -6.07 -31.89 -14.65
N GLY A 32 -6.99 -31.20 -15.34
CA GLY A 32 -8.37 -30.97 -14.88
C GLY A 32 -8.56 -29.75 -13.96
N GLU A 33 -7.51 -29.00 -13.64
CA GLU A 33 -7.60 -27.77 -12.84
C GLU A 33 -8.14 -26.60 -13.69
N THR A 34 -9.20 -25.96 -13.22
CA THR A 34 -9.70 -24.70 -13.79
C THR A 34 -8.66 -23.59 -13.65
N LEU A 35 -8.57 -22.69 -14.63
CA LEU A 35 -7.63 -21.55 -14.60
C LEU A 35 -7.71 -20.75 -13.29
N ARG A 36 -8.93 -20.53 -12.78
CA ARG A 36 -9.17 -19.85 -11.50
C ARG A 36 -8.46 -20.50 -10.31
N LYS A 37 -8.65 -21.82 -10.14
CA LYS A 37 -8.01 -22.58 -9.04
C LYS A 37 -6.49 -22.56 -9.16
N TRP A 38 -5.98 -22.67 -10.39
CA TRP A 38 -4.54 -22.57 -10.65
C TRP A 38 -3.98 -21.19 -10.28
N ILE A 39 -4.67 -20.11 -10.69
CA ILE A 39 -4.30 -18.73 -10.35
C ILE A 39 -4.31 -18.53 -8.83
N GLY A 40 -5.40 -18.89 -8.14
CA GLY A 40 -5.49 -18.71 -6.68
C GLY A 40 -4.37 -19.43 -5.93
N ARG A 41 -4.11 -20.70 -6.30
CA ARG A 41 -3.02 -21.48 -5.70
C ARG A 41 -1.64 -20.87 -5.90
N ASN A 42 -1.40 -20.21 -7.04
CA ASN A 42 -0.14 -19.53 -7.31
C ASN A 42 -0.07 -18.16 -6.63
N ILE A 43 -1.16 -17.40 -6.57
CA ILE A 43 -1.17 -16.10 -5.88
C ILE A 43 -0.89 -16.27 -4.38
N ASP A 44 -1.45 -17.27 -3.72
CA ASP A 44 -1.33 -17.40 -2.26
C ASP A 44 0.02 -17.95 -1.79
N ASN A 45 0.74 -18.70 -2.64
CA ASN A 45 1.86 -19.53 -2.21
C ASN A 45 3.09 -19.48 -3.12
N SER A 46 3.13 -18.61 -4.13
CA SER A 46 4.28 -18.47 -5.03
C SER A 46 5.24 -17.39 -4.55
N VAL A 47 6.52 -17.59 -4.87
CA VAL A 47 7.54 -16.53 -4.67
C VAL A 47 7.27 -15.36 -5.59
N LEU A 48 6.74 -15.60 -6.80
CA LEU A 48 6.41 -14.51 -7.73
C LEU A 48 5.34 -13.56 -7.16
N ALA A 49 4.28 -14.08 -6.55
CA ALA A 49 3.25 -13.23 -5.95
C ALA A 49 3.85 -12.35 -4.83
N LEU A 50 4.72 -12.93 -4.01
CA LEU A 50 5.45 -12.18 -2.98
C LEU A 50 6.40 -11.13 -3.58
N SER A 51 7.11 -11.45 -4.67
CA SER A 51 7.97 -10.49 -5.37
C SER A 51 7.17 -9.34 -5.97
N ILE A 52 6.00 -9.63 -6.56
CA ILE A 52 5.07 -8.62 -7.07
C ILE A 52 4.59 -7.74 -5.91
N ASP A 53 4.21 -8.32 -4.77
CA ASP A 53 3.77 -7.58 -3.59
C ASP A 53 4.86 -6.62 -3.08
N ILE A 54 6.10 -7.09 -2.94
CA ILE A 54 7.24 -6.26 -2.52
C ILE A 54 7.48 -5.14 -3.52
N PHE A 55 7.47 -5.46 -4.81
CA PHE A 55 7.68 -4.47 -5.86
C PHE A 55 6.60 -3.39 -5.87
N GLN A 56 5.33 -3.77 -5.70
CA GLN A 56 4.22 -2.83 -5.60
C GLN A 56 4.32 -1.94 -4.35
N VAL A 57 4.68 -2.51 -3.21
CA VAL A 57 4.89 -1.72 -1.97
C VAL A 57 6.03 -0.73 -2.18
N PHE A 58 7.15 -1.16 -2.75
CA PHE A 58 8.28 -0.28 -3.03
C PHE A 58 7.90 0.87 -3.97
N LEU A 59 7.23 0.59 -5.09
CA LEU A 59 6.77 1.62 -6.01
C LEU A 59 5.75 2.57 -5.36
N GLY A 60 4.81 2.04 -4.58
CA GLY A 60 3.81 2.84 -3.88
C GLY A 60 4.45 3.79 -2.85
N LEU A 61 5.42 3.31 -2.09
CA LEU A 61 6.19 4.13 -1.14
C LEU A 61 7.02 5.19 -1.86
N LEU A 62 7.72 4.82 -2.94
CA LEU A 62 8.54 5.73 -3.72
C LEU A 62 7.71 6.91 -4.26
N VAL A 63 6.56 6.63 -4.89
CA VAL A 63 5.67 7.68 -5.41
C VAL A 63 5.15 8.58 -4.29
N THR A 64 4.81 8.00 -3.14
CA THR A 64 4.32 8.76 -1.98
C THR A 64 5.41 9.67 -1.42
N ILE A 65 6.65 9.17 -1.29
CA ILE A 65 7.79 9.95 -0.81
C ILE A 65 8.10 11.10 -1.78
N VAL A 66 8.12 10.83 -3.09
CA VAL A 66 8.33 11.87 -4.10
C VAL A 66 7.27 12.97 -3.98
N TYR A 67 6.00 12.61 -3.87
CA TYR A 67 4.90 13.57 -3.70
C TYR A 67 5.09 14.48 -2.47
N PHE A 68 5.38 13.90 -1.29
CA PHE A 68 5.60 14.69 -0.08
C PHE A 68 6.90 15.50 -0.14
N SER A 69 7.93 15.01 -0.83
CA SER A 69 9.16 15.77 -1.01
C SER A 69 8.95 17.04 -1.85
N GLN A 70 8.05 16.98 -2.84
CA GLN A 70 7.70 18.13 -3.68
C GLN A 70 6.80 19.13 -2.95
N ASN A 71 5.96 18.68 -2.03
CA ASN A 71 4.97 19.49 -1.31
C ASN A 71 5.37 19.75 0.16
N TRP A 72 6.66 19.63 0.48
CA TRP A 72 7.12 19.68 1.87
C TRP A 72 6.84 21.03 2.53
N LEU A 73 7.22 22.11 1.84
CA LEU A 73 7.10 23.48 2.33
C LEU A 73 5.71 24.05 2.05
N GLU A 74 5.25 23.93 0.80
CA GLU A 74 3.98 24.51 0.35
C GLU A 74 3.28 23.54 -0.60
N PHE A 75 1.94 23.54 -0.54
CA PHE A 75 1.13 22.72 -1.43
C PHE A 75 1.14 23.28 -2.84
N SER A 76 1.62 22.48 -3.80
CA SER A 76 1.77 22.87 -5.20
C SER A 76 1.11 21.83 -6.13
N PRO A 77 -0.14 22.05 -6.55
CA PRO A 77 -0.92 21.13 -7.41
C PRO A 77 -0.22 20.67 -8.70
N ASN A 78 0.56 21.56 -9.29
CA ASN A 78 1.01 21.51 -10.68
C ASN A 78 2.51 21.21 -10.82
N LEU A 79 3.17 20.76 -9.75
CA LEU A 79 4.61 20.50 -9.76
C LEU A 79 5.00 19.17 -10.46
N GLU A 80 4.01 18.33 -10.78
CA GLU A 80 4.27 17.01 -11.36
C GLU A 80 4.58 17.12 -12.86
N SER A 81 5.73 16.58 -13.26
CA SER A 81 6.06 16.44 -14.68
C SER A 81 5.10 15.45 -15.36
N TYR A 82 4.87 15.65 -16.66
CA TYR A 82 4.05 14.77 -17.47
C TYR A 82 4.51 13.29 -17.41
N GLU A 83 5.83 13.08 -17.35
CA GLU A 83 6.42 11.75 -17.22
C GLU A 83 6.03 11.06 -15.91
N LEU A 84 6.02 11.80 -14.79
CA LEU A 84 5.59 11.27 -13.50
C LEU A 84 4.11 10.91 -13.51
N ILE A 85 3.27 11.72 -14.15
CA ILE A 85 1.82 11.44 -14.28
C ILE A 85 1.59 10.17 -15.09
N MET A 86 2.27 10.01 -16.24
CA MET A 86 2.18 8.78 -17.04
C MET A 86 2.67 7.55 -16.26
N LEU A 87 3.79 7.67 -15.54
CA LEU A 87 4.32 6.59 -14.71
C LEU A 87 3.31 6.18 -13.63
N GLN A 88 2.70 7.15 -12.93
CA GLN A 88 1.69 6.87 -11.90
C GLN A 88 0.46 6.17 -12.49
N TRP A 89 0.06 6.54 -13.70
CA TRP A 89 -1.02 5.89 -14.43
C TRP A 89 -0.72 4.42 -14.72
N VAL A 90 0.48 4.12 -15.23
CA VAL A 90 0.92 2.75 -15.52
C VAL A 90 0.98 1.93 -14.23
N ILE A 91 1.52 2.50 -13.15
CA ILE A 91 1.57 1.87 -11.82
C ILE A 91 0.13 1.60 -11.30
N GLY A 92 -0.79 2.55 -11.48
CA GLY A 92 -2.19 2.43 -11.10
C GLY A 92 -2.91 1.29 -11.81
N ILE A 93 -2.73 1.16 -13.13
CA ILE A 93 -3.24 0.04 -13.92
C ILE A 93 -2.67 -1.27 -13.39
N PHE A 94 -1.34 -1.34 -13.18
CA PHE A 94 -0.69 -2.54 -12.67
C PHE A 94 -1.24 -2.98 -11.31
N PHE A 95 -1.46 -2.04 -10.38
CA PHE A 95 -2.02 -2.33 -9.06
C PHE A 95 -3.46 -2.82 -9.14
N SER A 96 -4.24 -2.26 -10.06
CA SER A 96 -5.65 -2.63 -10.27
C SER A 96 -5.78 -4.01 -10.90
N LEU A 97 -4.90 -4.34 -11.86
CA LEU A 97 -4.84 -5.68 -12.45
C LEU A 97 -4.51 -6.75 -11.41
N ASP A 98 -3.55 -6.50 -10.50
CA ASP A 98 -3.26 -7.42 -9.39
C ASP A 98 -4.49 -7.62 -8.49
N TYR A 99 -5.19 -6.54 -8.13
CA TYR A 99 -6.40 -6.62 -7.32
C TYR A 99 -7.52 -7.41 -8.03
N ILE A 100 -7.78 -7.14 -9.31
CA ILE A 100 -8.79 -7.85 -10.10
C ILE A 100 -8.44 -9.33 -10.24
N MET A 101 -7.16 -9.66 -10.44
CA MET A 101 -6.69 -11.04 -10.55
C MET A 101 -6.93 -11.81 -9.24
N ARG A 102 -6.69 -11.18 -8.08
CA ARG A 102 -7.00 -11.74 -6.76
C ARG A 102 -8.50 -11.91 -6.54
N LEU A 103 -9.30 -10.90 -6.91
CA LEU A 103 -10.77 -10.97 -6.84
C LEU A 103 -11.33 -12.11 -7.71
N TYR A 104 -10.79 -12.31 -8.92
CA TYR A 104 -11.18 -13.40 -9.81
C TYR A 104 -10.81 -14.78 -9.22
N ALA A 105 -9.63 -14.88 -8.61
CA ALA A 105 -9.11 -16.10 -8.02
C ALA A 105 -9.86 -16.53 -6.74
N ALA A 106 -10.42 -15.58 -6.00
CA ALA A 106 -11.07 -15.81 -4.72
C ALA A 106 -12.27 -16.77 -4.80
N ASP A 107 -12.42 -17.61 -3.76
CA ASP A 107 -13.47 -18.65 -3.69
C ASP A 107 -14.89 -18.08 -3.69
N SER A 108 -15.10 -16.96 -3.01
CA SER A 108 -16.33 -16.17 -3.09
C SER A 108 -15.96 -14.70 -3.27
N ARG A 109 -16.34 -14.13 -4.41
CA ARG A 109 -16.00 -12.74 -4.78
C ARG A 109 -16.58 -11.73 -3.80
N ARG A 110 -17.80 -11.96 -3.31
CA ARG A 110 -18.48 -11.06 -2.36
C ARG A 110 -17.80 -11.08 -0.99
N ILE A 111 -17.47 -12.27 -0.50
CA ILE A 111 -16.77 -12.42 0.79
C ILE A 111 -15.37 -11.83 0.70
N PHE A 112 -14.69 -12.03 -0.44
CA PHE A 112 -13.38 -11.42 -0.67
C PHE A 112 -13.47 -9.89 -0.70
N PHE A 113 -14.41 -9.31 -1.44
CA PHE A 113 -14.55 -7.86 -1.54
C PHE A 113 -14.84 -7.19 -0.18
N LEU A 114 -15.62 -7.85 0.68
CA LEU A 114 -15.93 -7.38 2.04
C LEU A 114 -14.86 -7.75 3.07
N SER A 115 -13.78 -8.42 2.67
CA SER A 115 -12.67 -8.75 3.57
C SER A 115 -11.87 -7.50 3.91
N PRO A 116 -11.48 -7.27 5.18
CA PRO A 116 -10.77 -6.08 5.59
C PRO A 116 -9.45 -5.88 4.82
N PHE A 117 -8.71 -6.94 4.50
CA PHE A 117 -7.46 -6.82 3.73
C PHE A 117 -7.71 -6.44 2.27
N ALA A 118 -8.76 -6.98 1.65
CA ALA A 118 -9.14 -6.59 0.30
C ALA A 118 -9.69 -5.16 0.24
N LEU A 119 -10.35 -4.70 1.30
CA LEU A 119 -10.76 -3.30 1.44
C LEU A 119 -9.55 -2.38 1.59
N VAL A 120 -8.55 -2.75 2.39
CA VAL A 120 -7.30 -1.97 2.49
C VAL A 120 -6.62 -1.85 1.11
N ASP A 121 -6.56 -2.94 0.34
CA ASP A 121 -6.04 -2.88 -1.02
C ASP A 121 -6.84 -1.91 -1.90
N LEU A 122 -8.16 -1.99 -1.84
CA LEU A 122 -9.04 -1.10 -2.58
C LEU A 122 -8.79 0.35 -2.19
N VAL A 123 -8.75 0.67 -0.90
CA VAL A 123 -8.46 2.00 -0.36
C VAL A 123 -7.09 2.51 -0.84
N THR A 124 -6.09 1.65 -1.00
CA THR A 124 -4.77 2.07 -1.52
C THR A 124 -4.76 2.34 -3.03
N ILE A 125 -5.70 1.76 -3.78
CA ILE A 125 -5.82 1.89 -5.25
C ILE A 125 -6.75 3.05 -5.61
N LEU A 126 -7.79 3.29 -4.81
CA LEU A 126 -8.84 4.28 -5.05
C LEU A 126 -8.32 5.70 -5.35
N PRO A 127 -7.34 6.26 -4.60
CA PRO A 127 -6.85 7.62 -4.85
C PRO A 127 -6.46 7.87 -6.31
N GLN A 128 -5.80 6.90 -6.96
CA GLN A 128 -5.38 7.03 -8.35
C GLN A 128 -6.57 7.23 -9.29
N TRP A 129 -7.61 6.42 -9.13
CA TRP A 129 -8.77 6.47 -10.02
C TRP A 129 -9.67 7.66 -9.72
N LEU A 130 -9.73 8.10 -8.46
CA LEU A 130 -10.40 9.33 -8.08
C LEU A 130 -9.73 10.55 -8.68
N GLU A 131 -8.39 10.64 -8.64
CA GLU A 131 -7.64 11.72 -9.30
C GLU A 131 -8.00 11.82 -10.78
N VAL A 132 -7.92 10.70 -11.51
CA VAL A 132 -8.26 10.63 -12.94
C VAL A 132 -9.69 11.08 -13.22
N LEU A 133 -10.63 10.59 -12.42
CA LEU A 133 -12.05 10.93 -12.59
C LEU A 133 -12.29 12.42 -12.33
N PHE A 134 -11.64 13.00 -11.33
CA PHE A 134 -11.83 14.41 -10.96
C PHE A 134 -11.10 15.36 -11.92
N GLU A 135 -9.94 14.98 -12.46
CA GLU A 135 -9.22 15.77 -13.47
C GLU A 135 -9.96 15.85 -14.82
N ALA A 136 -10.70 14.79 -15.16
CA ALA A 136 -11.53 14.73 -16.37
C ALA A 136 -12.76 15.65 -16.30
N ASN A 137 -13.23 15.99 -15.10
CA ASN A 137 -14.39 16.86 -14.90
C ASN A 137 -13.94 18.29 -14.61
N GLU A 138 -14.27 19.24 -15.49
CA GLU A 138 -13.81 20.64 -15.34
C GLU A 138 -14.25 21.29 -14.02
N GLU A 139 -15.45 20.98 -13.54
CA GLU A 139 -15.99 21.48 -12.27
C GLU A 139 -15.19 21.00 -11.05
N PHE A 140 -14.64 19.78 -11.12
CA PHE A 140 -13.93 19.15 -10.00
C PHE A 140 -12.41 19.24 -10.11
N ARG A 141 -11.88 19.79 -11.21
CA ARG A 141 -10.43 19.88 -11.46
C ARG A 141 -9.69 20.64 -10.35
N SER A 142 -10.30 21.68 -9.78
CA SER A 142 -9.72 22.41 -8.64
C SER A 142 -9.61 21.54 -7.37
N LYS A 143 -10.55 20.63 -7.17
CA LYS A 143 -10.56 19.67 -6.04
C LYS A 143 -9.68 18.45 -6.30
N ALA A 144 -9.35 18.15 -7.55
CA ALA A 144 -8.50 17.02 -7.92
C ALA A 144 -7.13 17.10 -7.25
N SER A 145 -6.61 18.31 -7.04
CA SER A 145 -5.33 18.49 -6.33
C SER A 145 -5.37 17.97 -4.90
N ALA A 146 -6.46 18.22 -4.17
CA ALA A 146 -6.61 17.73 -2.80
C ALA A 146 -6.66 16.18 -2.77
N MET A 147 -7.18 15.55 -3.84
CA MET A 147 -7.23 14.09 -3.97
C MET A 147 -5.83 13.46 -4.03
N LYS A 148 -4.82 14.18 -4.54
CA LYS A 148 -3.42 13.73 -4.58
C LYS A 148 -2.84 13.48 -3.19
N THR A 149 -3.34 14.17 -2.17
CA THR A 149 -2.91 13.96 -0.77
C THR A 149 -3.27 12.57 -0.26
N LEU A 150 -4.33 11.96 -0.80
CA LEU A 150 -4.76 10.61 -0.45
C LEU A 150 -3.79 9.53 -0.95
N ARG A 151 -2.79 9.87 -1.78
CA ARG A 151 -1.71 8.94 -2.16
C ARG A 151 -0.96 8.40 -0.94
N ALA A 152 -0.96 9.14 0.17
CA ALA A 152 -0.45 8.68 1.46
C ALA A 152 -1.12 7.39 1.98
N LEU A 153 -2.35 7.08 1.54
CA LEU A 153 -3.02 5.81 1.85
C LEU A 153 -2.27 4.61 1.28
N ARG A 154 -1.43 4.79 0.25
CA ARG A 154 -0.57 3.72 -0.29
C ARG A 154 0.45 3.23 0.73
N PHE A 155 0.78 4.03 1.75
CA PHE A 155 1.62 3.58 2.86
C PHE A 155 1.00 2.39 3.60
N LEU A 156 -0.34 2.32 3.67
CA LEU A 156 -1.04 1.16 4.25
C LEU A 156 -0.65 -0.13 3.56
N ARG A 157 -0.41 -0.12 2.23
CA ARG A 157 -0.07 -1.31 1.43
C ARG A 157 1.18 -2.04 1.93
N ALA A 158 2.04 -1.36 2.70
CA ALA A 158 3.15 -1.99 3.43
C ALA A 158 2.69 -3.11 4.39
N TYR A 159 1.40 -3.18 4.73
CA TYR A 159 0.81 -4.29 5.47
C TYR A 159 1.10 -5.65 4.81
N ARG A 160 1.25 -5.69 3.47
CA ARG A 160 1.57 -6.90 2.71
C ARG A 160 2.94 -7.48 3.08
N LEU A 161 3.87 -6.64 3.54
CA LEU A 161 5.17 -7.07 4.06
C LEU A 161 5.07 -7.68 5.46
N LEU A 162 3.95 -7.52 6.18
CA LEU A 162 3.76 -8.13 7.49
C LEU A 162 3.57 -9.65 7.42
N VAL A 163 3.49 -10.24 6.21
CA VAL A 163 3.59 -11.70 6.02
C VAL A 163 4.92 -12.27 6.55
N PHE A 164 5.97 -11.44 6.63
CA PHE A 164 7.25 -11.80 7.22
C PHE A 164 7.25 -11.78 8.75
N SER A 165 6.21 -11.21 9.37
CA SER A 165 6.08 -11.19 10.82
C SER A 165 5.79 -12.60 11.34
N LYS A 166 6.70 -13.11 12.19
CA LYS A 166 6.59 -14.47 12.75
C LYS A 166 5.50 -14.60 13.81
N THR A 167 5.05 -13.49 14.40
CA THR A 167 4.15 -13.47 15.55
C THR A 167 2.85 -12.75 15.19
N ALA A 168 1.71 -13.34 15.57
CA ALA A 168 0.39 -12.73 15.33
C ALA A 168 0.25 -11.34 15.97
N LYS A 169 0.77 -11.18 17.20
CA LYS A 169 0.85 -9.89 17.90
C LYS A 169 1.69 -8.86 17.14
N GLY A 170 2.81 -9.28 16.58
CA GLY A 170 3.68 -8.42 15.77
C GLY A 170 3.00 -7.96 14.48
N ARG A 171 2.25 -8.85 13.81
CA ARG A 171 1.44 -8.49 12.64
C ARG A 171 0.34 -7.49 13.01
N GLN A 172 -0.39 -7.72 14.09
CA GLN A 172 -1.43 -6.79 14.55
C GLN A 172 -0.86 -5.43 14.91
N GLY A 173 0.23 -5.38 15.68
CA GLY A 173 0.92 -4.14 16.01
C GLY A 173 1.44 -3.40 14.77
N GLY A 174 1.97 -4.13 13.79
CA GLY A 174 2.40 -3.57 12.51
C GLY A 174 1.24 -2.97 11.72
N VAL A 175 0.10 -3.64 11.62
CA VAL A 175 -1.10 -3.08 10.97
C VAL A 175 -1.55 -1.82 11.68
N LEU A 176 -1.65 -1.85 13.02
CA LEU A 176 -2.07 -0.70 13.80
C LEU A 176 -1.14 0.50 13.56
N PHE A 177 0.17 0.29 13.66
CA PHE A 177 1.17 1.33 13.41
C PHE A 177 1.04 1.93 12.00
N LEU A 178 0.96 1.08 10.97
CA LEU A 178 0.79 1.53 9.59
C LEU A 178 -0.52 2.32 9.40
N THR A 179 -1.61 1.86 10.03
CA THR A 179 -2.90 2.56 9.93
C THR A 179 -2.89 3.92 10.59
N VAL A 180 -2.34 4.04 11.81
CA VAL A 180 -2.24 5.32 12.52
C VAL A 180 -1.33 6.28 11.75
N MET A 181 -0.16 5.83 11.32
CA MET A 181 0.77 6.68 10.56
C MET A 181 0.15 7.14 9.23
N SER A 182 -0.52 6.25 8.51
CA SER A 182 -1.18 6.62 7.26
C SER A 182 -2.30 7.62 7.49
N ILE A 183 -3.14 7.44 8.52
CA ILE A 183 -4.20 8.40 8.86
C ILE A 183 -3.60 9.78 9.17
N ILE A 184 -2.54 9.84 9.99
CA ILE A 184 -1.89 11.12 10.34
C ILE A 184 -1.39 11.83 9.07
N VAL A 185 -0.63 11.13 8.22
CA VAL A 185 -0.03 11.71 7.01
C VAL A 185 -1.10 12.10 5.97
N CYS A 186 -2.15 11.29 5.82
CA CYS A 186 -3.26 11.62 4.92
C CYS A 186 -4.01 12.87 5.40
N SER A 187 -4.39 12.92 6.67
CA SER A 187 -5.09 14.06 7.25
C SER A 187 -4.25 15.33 7.17
N ALA A 188 -2.95 15.23 7.43
CA ALA A 188 -2.01 16.35 7.31
C ALA A 188 -1.96 16.87 5.88
N GLY A 189 -1.87 15.98 4.89
CA GLY A 189 -1.90 16.36 3.47
C GLY A 189 -3.22 17.02 3.08
N VAL A 190 -4.36 16.49 3.54
CA VAL A 190 -5.69 17.09 3.28
C VAL A 190 -5.78 18.49 3.88
N ILE A 191 -5.35 18.68 5.13
CA ILE A 191 -5.35 20.00 5.78
C ILE A 191 -4.45 20.97 5.02
N GLN A 192 -3.25 20.54 4.64
CA GLN A 192 -2.33 21.36 3.84
C GLN A 192 -2.98 21.80 2.52
N ALA A 193 -3.71 20.91 1.84
CA ALA A 193 -4.40 21.22 0.59
C ALA A 193 -5.59 22.16 0.80
N VAL A 194 -6.37 21.99 1.88
CA VAL A 194 -7.53 22.83 2.20
C VAL A 194 -7.11 24.24 2.61
N GLU A 195 -6.03 24.36 3.37
CA GLU A 195 -5.53 25.65 3.86
C GLU A 195 -4.70 26.41 2.82
N SER A 196 -4.36 25.76 1.70
CA SER A 196 -3.54 26.37 0.65
C SER A 196 -4.22 27.58 0.01
N CYS A 197 -3.44 28.62 -0.29
CA CYS A 197 -3.95 29.86 -0.87
C CYS A 197 -4.31 29.71 -2.35
N GLY A 198 -5.53 30.08 -2.71
CA GLY A 198 -6.01 30.17 -4.09
C GLY A 198 -5.96 31.60 -4.66
N PRO A 199 -6.33 31.76 -5.94
CA PRO A 199 -6.42 33.07 -6.57
C PRO A 199 -7.50 33.94 -5.90
N GLY A 200 -7.10 35.07 -5.31
CA GLY A 200 -8.01 36.00 -4.62
C GLY A 200 -8.04 35.85 -3.10
N ASP A 201 -7.34 34.86 -2.54
CA ASP A 201 -7.22 34.71 -1.10
C ASP A 201 -6.17 35.65 -0.50
N VAL A 202 -6.40 36.05 0.75
CA VAL A 202 -5.46 36.86 1.53
C VAL A 202 -4.85 35.97 2.62
N GLN A 203 -3.52 35.84 2.58
CA GLN A 203 -2.75 35.04 3.53
C GLN A 203 -2.99 35.53 4.97
N GLY A 204 -3.24 34.59 5.88
CA GLY A 204 -3.53 34.85 7.29
C GLY A 204 -4.98 35.23 7.60
N LYS A 205 -5.85 35.35 6.57
CA LYS A 205 -7.29 35.60 6.77
C LYS A 205 -8.14 34.41 6.33
N ASN A 206 -7.98 33.97 5.09
CA ASN A 206 -8.77 32.87 4.50
C ASN A 206 -7.91 31.67 4.06
N CYS A 207 -6.59 31.82 4.07
CA CYS A 207 -5.64 30.78 3.66
C CYS A 207 -4.30 30.95 4.38
N GLN A 208 -3.46 29.92 4.36
CA GLN A 208 -2.11 29.93 4.91
C GLN A 208 -1.21 28.92 4.20
N SER A 209 0.05 29.26 3.99
CA SER A 209 1.06 28.28 3.57
C SER A 209 1.50 27.47 4.79
N LEU A 210 1.13 26.19 4.80
CA LEU A 210 1.43 25.28 5.90
C LEU A 210 2.46 24.25 5.44
N GLU A 211 3.57 24.13 6.18
CA GLU A 211 4.50 23.02 5.99
C GLU A 211 3.84 21.70 6.40
N ILE A 212 4.22 20.61 5.73
CA ILE A 212 3.64 19.28 6.03
C ILE A 212 3.90 18.87 7.49
N TYR A 213 5.02 19.29 8.07
CA TYR A 213 5.37 19.02 9.46
C TYR A 213 4.40 19.70 10.43
N ASN A 214 4.07 20.97 10.18
CA ASN A 214 3.11 21.73 10.99
C ASN A 214 1.70 21.15 10.87
N ALA A 215 1.32 20.71 9.68
CA ALA A 215 0.07 19.98 9.46
C ALA A 215 0.02 18.66 10.25
N CYS A 216 1.12 17.88 10.23
CA CYS A 216 1.22 16.64 11.01
C CYS A 216 1.11 16.91 12.52
N TYR A 217 1.81 17.93 13.01
CA TYR A 217 1.77 18.34 14.42
C TYR A 217 0.34 18.71 14.85
N PHE A 218 -0.36 19.51 14.05
CA PHE A 218 -1.75 19.89 14.30
C PHE A 218 -2.69 18.66 14.34
N VAL A 219 -2.55 17.74 13.40
CA VAL A 219 -3.33 16.50 13.37
C VAL A 219 -3.08 15.65 14.61
N VAL A 220 -1.82 15.51 15.02
CA VAL A 220 -1.46 14.71 16.19
C VAL A 220 -2.07 15.29 17.47
N ILE A 221 -2.00 16.60 17.67
CA ILE A 221 -2.62 17.29 18.82
C ILE A 221 -4.15 17.09 18.80
N THR A 222 -4.77 17.25 17.64
CA THR A 222 -6.22 17.09 17.48
C THR A 222 -6.67 15.65 17.81
N ILE A 223 -5.96 14.64 17.31
CA ILE A 223 -6.25 13.23 17.59
C ILE A 223 -5.98 12.89 19.07
N ALA A 224 -4.95 13.49 19.65
CA ALA A 224 -4.63 13.33 21.07
C ALA A 224 -5.54 14.13 22.00
N THR A 225 -6.44 14.97 21.45
CA THR A 225 -7.35 15.86 22.19
C THR A 225 -6.61 16.79 23.17
N LEU A 226 -5.46 17.31 22.73
CA LEU A 226 -4.60 18.24 23.48
C LEU A 226 -4.92 19.71 23.18
#